data_AF-A0A1G3KBR0-F1
#
_entry.id   AF-A0A1G3KBR0-F1
#
_cell.length_a   1.000
_cell.length_b   1.000
_cell.length_c   1.000
_cell.angle_alpha   90.00
_cell.angle_beta   90.00
_cell.angle_gamma   90.00
#
_symmetry.space_group_name_H-M   'P 1'
#
loop_
_entity.id
_entity.type
_entity.pdbx_description
1 polymer ?
#
loop_
_entity_poly.entity_id
_entity_poly.type
_entity_poly.pdbx_seq_one_letter_code
_entity_poly.pdbx_strand_id
1 'polypeptide(L)'
;MEASAAQQRTADERIVAACIARSAAGRGWLEKTLWGLRDQEGGWIGAEIANSDGSHDLGPLQVNSWWVPRLAAVTGRPERHIRHWLKQDACFNVEAARWIFLSGLAVTRDYWKAIGAYHSPTVWRQRRYAGSVATKLRGRFGAVIFDAGKAASDATN
;
A
#
# COMPACT_ATOMS: atom_id res chain seq x y z
N MET A 1 4.89 -1.77 -30.59
CA MET A 1 4.83 -0.86 -29.42
C MET A 1 4.13 -1.50 -28.23
N GLU A 2 3.00 -2.20 -28.40
CA GLU A 2 2.25 -2.82 -27.30
C GLU A 2 3.03 -3.87 -26.47
N ALA A 3 3.88 -4.68 -27.12
CA ALA A 3 4.73 -5.67 -26.44
C ALA A 3 5.73 -5.04 -25.46
N SER A 4 6.24 -3.83 -25.78
CA SER A 4 7.18 -3.09 -24.91
C SER A 4 6.49 -2.55 -23.66
N ALA A 5 5.27 -2.01 -23.81
CA ALA A 5 4.48 -1.54 -22.66
C ALA A 5 4.04 -2.68 -21.74
N ALA A 6 3.71 -3.86 -22.28
CA ALA A 6 3.40 -5.04 -21.49
C ALA A 6 4.63 -5.59 -20.73
N GLN A 7 5.80 -5.59 -21.36
CA GLN A 7 7.06 -5.95 -20.71
C GLN A 7 7.43 -4.97 -19.59
N GLN A 8 7.26 -3.66 -19.82
CA GLN A 8 7.51 -2.65 -18.79
C GLN A 8 6.59 -2.84 -17.59
N ARG A 9 5.28 -3.03 -17.81
CA ARG A 9 4.33 -3.32 -16.71
C ARG A 9 4.72 -4.57 -15.91
N THR A 10 5.21 -5.61 -16.59
CA THR A 10 5.67 -6.83 -15.93
C THR A 10 6.94 -6.59 -15.09
N ALA A 11 7.87 -5.78 -15.59
CA ALA A 11 9.08 -5.40 -14.87
C ALA A 11 8.76 -4.55 -13.64
N ASP A 12 7.90 -3.54 -13.79
CA ASP A 12 7.43 -2.69 -12.70
C ASP A 12 6.75 -3.50 -11.59
N GLU A 13 5.91 -4.47 -11.96
CA GLU A 13 5.23 -5.34 -11.00
C GLU A 13 6.23 -6.18 -10.19
N ARG A 14 7.32 -6.67 -10.81
CA ARG A 14 8.38 -7.40 -10.11
C ARG A 14 9.13 -6.50 -9.13
N ILE A 15 9.38 -5.24 -9.50
CA ILE A 15 10.01 -4.26 -8.61
C ILE A 15 9.09 -4.00 -7.40
N VAL A 16 7.81 -3.73 -7.64
CA VAL A 16 6.83 -3.50 -6.57
C VAL A 16 6.72 -4.72 -5.65
N ALA A 17 6.67 -5.93 -6.21
CA ALA A 17 6.65 -7.17 -5.44
C ALA A 17 7.85 -7.29 -4.48
N ALA A 18 9.07 -7.03 -4.99
CA ALA A 18 10.29 -7.06 -4.17
C ALA A 18 10.24 -6.00 -3.05
N CYS A 19 9.75 -4.80 -3.35
CA CYS A 19 9.58 -3.73 -2.37
C CYS A 19 8.54 -4.10 -1.30
N ILE A 20 7.43 -4.73 -1.67
CA ILE A 20 6.40 -5.22 -0.73
C ILE A 20 6.99 -6.26 0.22
N ALA A 21 7.68 -7.28 -0.30
CA ALA A 21 8.31 -8.32 0.51
C ALA A 21 9.34 -7.72 1.50
N ARG A 22 10.19 -6.81 1.01
CA ARG A 22 11.19 -6.11 1.85
C ARG A 22 10.53 -5.27 2.95
N SER A 23 9.50 -4.50 2.60
CA SER A 23 8.80 -3.62 3.55
C SER A 23 8.01 -4.41 4.60
N ALA A 24 7.47 -5.56 4.21
CA ALA A 24 6.79 -6.47 5.13
C ALA A 24 7.73 -7.12 6.15
N ALA A 25 9.02 -7.27 5.82
CA ALA A 25 10.06 -7.81 6.70
C ALA A 25 9.64 -9.15 7.36
N GLY A 26 9.14 -10.09 6.54
CA GLY A 26 8.71 -11.43 6.97
C GLY A 26 7.34 -11.49 7.68
N ARG A 27 6.69 -10.36 7.94
CA ARG A 27 5.33 -10.34 8.51
C ARG A 27 4.30 -10.64 7.44
N GLY A 28 3.92 -11.92 7.30
CA GLY A 28 3.00 -12.37 6.25
C GLY A 28 1.66 -11.62 6.20
N TRP A 29 1.09 -11.25 7.34
CA TRP A 29 -0.15 -10.46 7.37
C TRP A 29 0.05 -9.05 6.76
N LEU A 30 1.19 -8.42 6.99
CA LEU A 30 1.51 -7.10 6.46
C LEU A 30 1.85 -7.16 4.97
N GLU A 31 2.53 -8.21 4.53
CA GLU A 31 2.77 -8.45 3.11
C GLU A 31 1.45 -8.60 2.33
N LYS A 32 0.55 -9.44 2.84
CA LYS A 32 -0.80 -9.59 2.29
C LYS A 32 -1.54 -8.26 2.27
N THR A 33 -1.43 -7.48 3.34
CA THR A 33 -2.03 -6.13 3.43
C THR A 33 -1.55 -5.21 2.32
N LEU A 34 -0.24 -5.11 2.14
CA LEU A 34 0.37 -4.27 1.10
C LEU A 34 -0.02 -4.71 -0.31
N TRP A 35 -0.13 -6.03 -0.54
CA TRP A 35 -0.71 -6.56 -1.77
C TRP A 35 -2.17 -6.18 -1.97
N GLY A 36 -2.98 -6.23 -0.91
CA GLY A 36 -4.38 -5.79 -0.96
C GLY A 36 -4.53 -4.31 -1.36
N LEU A 37 -3.68 -3.44 -0.80
CA LEU A 37 -3.63 -2.02 -1.19
C LEU A 37 -3.15 -1.87 -2.64
N ARG A 38 -2.02 -2.48 -3.01
CA ARG A 38 -1.49 -2.47 -4.38
C ARG A 38 -2.53 -2.89 -5.42
N ASP A 39 -3.23 -4.00 -5.19
CA ASP A 39 -4.20 -4.55 -6.14
C ASP A 39 -5.48 -3.70 -6.23
N GLN A 40 -5.81 -2.95 -5.18
CA GLN A 40 -6.92 -2.01 -5.16
C GLN A 40 -6.56 -0.69 -5.86
N GLU A 41 -5.37 -0.17 -5.61
CA GLU A 41 -4.91 1.13 -6.11
C GLU A 41 -4.47 1.06 -7.58
N GLY A 42 -3.78 -0.01 -7.99
CA GLY A 42 -3.45 -0.26 -9.39
C GLY A 42 -2.54 0.80 -10.05
N GLY A 43 -1.84 1.61 -9.26
CA GLY A 43 -0.91 2.63 -9.77
C GLY A 43 0.32 2.02 -10.44
N TRP A 44 1.11 2.85 -11.12
CA TRP A 44 2.38 2.43 -11.75
C TRP A 44 3.55 3.32 -11.31
N ILE A 45 4.77 2.89 -11.60
CA ILE A 45 5.96 3.71 -11.33
C ILE A 45 5.89 4.96 -12.23
N GLY A 46 5.94 6.13 -11.61
CA GLY A 46 5.77 7.42 -12.26
C GLY A 46 4.34 7.96 -12.26
N ALA A 47 3.35 7.21 -11.77
CA ALA A 47 1.96 7.65 -11.70
C ALA A 47 1.80 8.93 -10.86
N GLU A 48 0.97 9.84 -11.36
CA GLU A 48 0.56 11.09 -10.70
C GLU A 48 -0.84 11.43 -11.21
N ILE A 49 -1.86 11.01 -10.47
CA ILE A 49 -3.26 11.15 -10.86
C ILE A 49 -3.87 12.32 -10.11
N ALA A 50 -4.36 13.33 -10.83
CA ALA A 50 -4.95 14.52 -10.21
C ALA A 50 -6.34 14.20 -9.62
N ASN A 51 -6.59 14.73 -8.42
CA ASN A 51 -7.90 14.71 -7.76
C ASN A 51 -8.59 16.07 -7.90
N SER A 52 -9.92 16.08 -7.73
CA SER A 52 -10.74 17.29 -7.86
C SER A 52 -10.43 18.38 -6.84
N ASP A 53 -9.79 18.03 -5.72
CA ASP A 53 -9.37 18.95 -4.66
C ASP A 53 -7.94 19.50 -4.85
N GLY A 54 -7.29 19.21 -5.99
CA GLY A 54 -5.93 19.62 -6.31
C GLY A 54 -4.84 18.72 -5.74
N SER A 55 -5.18 17.74 -4.89
CA SER A 55 -4.24 16.70 -4.49
C SER A 55 -3.95 15.73 -5.65
N HIS A 56 -2.92 14.90 -5.51
CA HIS A 56 -2.56 13.90 -6.51
C HIS A 56 -2.25 12.56 -5.86
N ASP A 57 -2.65 11.47 -6.47
CA ASP A 57 -2.29 10.12 -6.04
C ASP A 57 -1.04 9.64 -6.77
N LEU A 58 -0.02 9.27 -5.99
CA LEU A 58 1.35 9.11 -6.46
C LEU A 58 1.79 7.63 -6.45
N GLY A 59 2.34 7.19 -7.57
CA GLY A 59 3.06 5.93 -7.70
C GLY A 59 2.24 4.65 -7.50
N PRO A 60 2.93 3.52 -7.26
CA PRO A 60 2.37 2.16 -7.20
C PRO A 60 1.17 1.93 -6.28
N LEU A 61 1.18 2.49 -5.07
CA LEU A 61 0.12 2.36 -4.07
C LEU A 61 -0.69 3.66 -3.91
N GLN A 62 -0.61 4.56 -4.91
CA GLN A 62 -1.43 5.76 -5.01
C GLN A 62 -1.44 6.59 -3.71
N VAL A 63 -0.27 6.83 -3.13
CA VAL A 63 -0.13 7.64 -1.91
C VAL A 63 -0.50 9.08 -2.27
N ASN A 64 -1.55 9.60 -1.64
CA ASN A 64 -2.02 10.95 -1.88
C ASN A 64 -0.98 12.00 -1.48
N SER A 65 -0.85 13.06 -2.28
CA SER A 65 0.14 14.11 -2.11
C SER A 65 -0.04 14.95 -0.85
N TRP A 66 -1.20 14.89 -0.19
CA TRP A 66 -1.38 15.46 1.14
C TRP A 66 -0.40 14.86 2.17
N TRP A 67 0.08 13.62 1.96
CA TRP A 67 1.10 13.05 2.84
C TRP A 67 2.50 13.66 2.66
N VAL A 68 2.76 14.40 1.58
CA VAL A 68 4.11 14.92 1.25
C VAL A 68 4.71 15.77 2.38
N PRO A 69 4.03 16.80 2.93
CA PRO A 69 4.59 17.62 4.00
C PRO A 69 4.88 16.80 5.26
N ARG A 70 4.00 15.86 5.62
CA ARG A 70 4.18 15.01 6.81
C ARG A 70 5.34 14.03 6.63
N LEU A 71 5.46 13.42 5.45
CA LEU A 71 6.58 12.55 5.10
C LEU A 71 7.91 13.32 5.05
N ALA A 72 7.90 14.56 4.55
CA ALA A 72 9.06 15.45 4.58
C ALA A 72 9.52 15.74 6.00
N ALA A 73 8.57 16.06 6.90
CA ALA A 73 8.86 16.32 8.31
C ALA A 73 9.47 15.10 9.03
N VAL A 74 8.90 13.90 8.85
CA VAL A 74 9.40 12.69 9.56
C VAL A 74 10.72 12.14 8.98
N THR A 75 11.02 12.43 7.72
CA THR A 75 12.27 11.99 7.06
C THR A 75 13.38 13.04 7.09
N GLY A 76 13.07 14.30 7.40
CA GLY A 76 14.00 15.42 7.29
C GLY A 76 14.41 15.72 5.85
N ARG A 77 13.58 15.39 4.86
CA ARG A 77 13.88 15.56 3.43
C ARG A 77 12.99 16.63 2.81
N PRO A 78 13.47 17.36 1.77
CA PRO A 78 12.65 18.35 1.07
C PRO A 78 11.40 17.72 0.44
N GLU A 79 10.26 18.42 0.49
CA GLU A 79 8.98 17.95 -0.09
C GLU A 79 9.10 17.56 -1.56
N ARG A 80 9.87 18.31 -2.35
CA ARG A 80 10.14 17.98 -3.76
C ARG A 80 10.76 16.59 -3.96
N HIS A 81 11.62 16.14 -3.03
CA HIS A 81 12.23 14.82 -3.09
C HIS A 81 11.23 13.75 -2.66
N ILE A 82 10.45 14.01 -1.61
CA ILE A 82 9.37 13.11 -1.18
C ILE A 82 8.37 12.88 -2.30
N ARG A 83 7.87 13.94 -2.94
CA ARG A 83 6.94 13.81 -4.07
C ARG A 83 7.58 13.03 -5.22
N HIS A 84 8.84 13.32 -5.55
CA HIS A 84 9.57 12.61 -6.60
C HIS A 84 9.71 11.11 -6.28
N TRP A 85 10.14 10.76 -5.07
CA TRP A 85 10.31 9.36 -4.66
C TRP A 85 8.98 8.63 -4.54
N LEU A 86 7.92 9.26 -4.04
CA LEU A 86 6.58 8.66 -4.05
C LEU A 86 6.13 8.28 -5.46
N LYS A 87 6.52 9.05 -6.49
CA LYS A 87 6.22 8.72 -7.88
C LYS A 87 7.15 7.65 -8.44
N GLN A 88 8.45 7.87 -8.35
CA GLN A 88 9.46 7.17 -9.17
C GLN A 88 10.18 6.03 -8.44
N ASP A 89 10.21 6.04 -7.11
CA ASP A 89 10.84 5.00 -6.29
C ASP A 89 9.74 4.11 -5.70
N ALA A 90 9.55 2.93 -6.30
CA ALA A 90 8.55 1.96 -5.86
C ALA A 90 8.76 1.54 -4.40
N CYS A 91 10.01 1.42 -3.94
CA CYS A 91 10.30 1.00 -2.57
C CYS A 91 10.00 2.12 -1.57
N PHE A 92 10.28 3.38 -1.92
CA PHE A 92 9.86 4.52 -1.12
C PHE A 92 8.33 4.61 -1.04
N ASN A 93 7.63 4.44 -2.17
CA ASN A 93 6.18 4.45 -2.22
C ASN A 93 5.54 3.36 -1.34
N VAL A 94 6.03 2.12 -1.45
CA VAL A 94 5.57 0.99 -0.63
C VAL A 94 5.85 1.23 0.85
N GLU A 95 7.04 1.72 1.22
CA GLU A 95 7.37 2.00 2.62
C GLU A 95 6.52 3.14 3.20
N ALA A 96 6.23 4.18 2.40
CA ALA A 96 5.30 5.24 2.79
C ALA A 96 3.89 4.69 3.02
N ALA A 97 3.39 3.85 2.11
CA ALA A 97 2.08 3.22 2.26
C ALA A 97 2.01 2.31 3.50
N ARG A 98 3.06 1.51 3.76
CA ARG A 98 3.21 0.74 5.00
C ARG A 98 3.13 1.64 6.22
N TRP A 99 3.91 2.72 6.25
CA TRP A 99 3.95 3.63 7.39
C TRP A 99 2.60 4.32 7.64
N ILE A 100 1.91 4.76 6.58
CA ILE A 100 0.57 5.35 6.65
C ILE A 100 -0.42 4.33 7.22
N PHE A 101 -0.45 3.12 6.66
CA PHE A 101 -1.34 2.05 7.13
C PHE A 101 -1.09 1.69 8.61
N LEU A 102 0.18 1.48 9.00
CA LEU A 102 0.53 1.14 10.39
C LEU A 102 0.22 2.30 11.36
N SER A 103 0.38 3.55 10.91
CA SER A 103 -0.03 4.73 11.69
C SER A 103 -1.55 4.75 11.91
N GLY A 104 -2.33 4.46 10.87
CA GLY A 104 -3.78 4.31 10.97
C GLY A 104 -4.19 3.14 11.87
N LEU A 105 -3.49 2.01 11.78
CA LEU A 105 -3.74 0.83 12.62
C LEU A 105 -3.46 1.12 14.11
N ALA A 106 -2.39 1.85 14.41
CA ALA A 106 -2.05 2.24 15.78
C ALA A 106 -3.15 3.09 16.43
N VAL A 107 -3.79 3.98 15.65
CA VAL A 107 -4.89 4.84 16.11
C VAL A 107 -6.21 4.08 16.21
N THR A 108 -6.57 3.33 15.16
CA THR A 108 -7.89 2.69 15.05
C THR A 108 -8.01 1.39 15.83
N ARG A 109 -6.87 0.71 16.07
CA ARG A 109 -6.78 -0.63 16.68
C ARG A 109 -7.66 -1.69 16.00
N ASP A 110 -7.98 -1.45 14.73
CA ASP A 110 -8.90 -2.26 13.94
C ASP A 110 -8.36 -2.30 12.51
N TYR A 111 -8.03 -3.50 12.05
CA TYR A 111 -7.42 -3.73 10.75
C TYR A 111 -8.26 -3.14 9.60
N TRP A 112 -9.56 -3.40 9.58
CA TRP A 112 -10.41 -2.97 8.47
C TRP A 112 -10.72 -1.47 8.53
N LYS A 113 -10.80 -0.88 9.72
CA LYS A 113 -10.84 0.58 9.85
C LYS A 113 -9.54 1.23 9.39
N ALA A 114 -8.38 0.64 9.67
CA ALA A 114 -7.09 1.13 9.18
C ALA A 114 -7.01 1.07 7.65
N ILE A 115 -7.47 -0.03 7.03
CA ILE A 115 -7.59 -0.14 5.56
C ILE A 115 -8.50 0.96 5.01
N GLY A 116 -9.67 1.17 5.61
CA GLY A 116 -10.56 2.24 5.16
C GLY A 116 -9.94 3.64 5.32
N ALA A 117 -9.31 3.89 6.46
CA ALA A 117 -8.68 5.18 6.79
C ALA A 117 -7.47 5.50 5.91
N TYR A 118 -6.81 4.49 5.31
CA TYR A 118 -5.78 4.70 4.30
C TYR A 118 -6.32 5.54 3.12
N HIS A 119 -7.56 5.27 2.70
CA HIS A 119 -8.18 5.89 1.54
C HIS A 119 -8.91 7.20 1.85
N SER A 120 -9.62 7.31 2.97
CA SER A 120 -10.46 8.49 3.24
C SER A 120 -10.76 8.69 4.73
N PRO A 121 -10.88 9.93 5.23
CA PRO A 121 -11.43 10.18 6.57
C PRO A 121 -12.95 9.95 6.66
N THR A 122 -13.65 9.84 5.52
CA THR A 122 -15.11 9.73 5.48
C THR A 122 -15.58 8.28 5.69
N VAL A 123 -16.31 8.03 6.78
CA VAL A 123 -16.69 6.67 7.24
C VAL A 123 -17.33 5.79 6.16
N TRP A 124 -18.27 6.30 5.36
CA TRP A 124 -18.91 5.48 4.33
C TRP A 124 -17.94 5.10 3.19
N ARG A 125 -17.00 6.00 2.85
CA ARG A 125 -15.93 5.72 1.88
C ARG A 125 -14.96 4.69 2.42
N GLN A 126 -14.60 4.78 3.71
CA GLN A 126 -13.78 3.79 4.39
C GLN A 126 -14.37 2.39 4.28
N ARG A 127 -15.67 2.23 4.62
CA ARG A 127 -16.37 0.94 4.54
C ARG A 127 -16.37 0.38 3.12
N ARG A 128 -16.67 1.21 2.12
CA ARG A 128 -16.66 0.81 0.71
C ARG A 128 -15.26 0.36 0.28
N TYR A 129 -14.24 1.16 0.58
CA TYR A 129 -12.86 0.86 0.22
C TYR A 129 -12.35 -0.43 0.87
N ALA A 130 -12.60 -0.60 2.17
CA ALA A 130 -12.26 -1.83 2.89
C ALA A 130 -12.92 -3.08 2.27
N GLY A 131 -14.17 -2.98 1.82
CA GLY A 131 -14.85 -4.05 1.08
C GLY A 131 -14.19 -4.38 -0.27
N SER A 132 -13.74 -3.37 -1.01
CA SER A 132 -13.01 -3.56 -2.27
C SER A 132 -11.65 -4.23 -2.04
N VAL A 133 -10.88 -3.76 -1.05
CA VAL A 133 -9.60 -4.39 -0.67
C VAL A 133 -9.82 -5.83 -0.22
N ALA A 134 -10.86 -6.12 0.56
CA ALA A 134 -11.21 -7.49 0.95
C ALA A 134 -11.47 -8.38 -0.27
N THR A 135 -12.14 -7.86 -1.30
CA THR A 135 -12.36 -8.58 -2.57
C THR A 135 -11.04 -8.87 -3.28
N LYS A 136 -10.13 -7.90 -3.35
CA LYS A 136 -8.78 -8.09 -3.93
C LYS A 136 -7.98 -9.15 -3.18
N LEU A 137 -7.96 -9.07 -1.85
CA LEU A 137 -7.27 -10.05 -1.00
C LEU A 137 -7.81 -11.47 -1.20
N ARG A 138 -9.14 -11.63 -1.28
CA ARG A 138 -9.75 -12.95 -1.56
C ARG A 138 -9.37 -13.48 -2.94
N GLY A 139 -9.39 -12.61 -3.95
CA GLY A 139 -8.98 -13.00 -5.31
C GLY A 139 -7.52 -13.45 -5.38
N ARG A 140 -6.65 -12.80 -4.61
CA ARG A 140 -5.20 -13.09 -4.60
C ARG A 140 -4.81 -14.30 -3.75
N PHE A 141 -5.35 -14.41 -2.54
CA PHE A 141 -4.89 -15.36 -1.52
C PHE A 141 -5.93 -16.44 -1.16
N GLY A 142 -7.12 -16.41 -1.76
CA GLY A 142 -8.22 -17.31 -1.43
C GLY A 142 -9.08 -16.80 -0.26
N ALA A 143 -10.07 -17.62 0.13
CA ALA A 143 -11.08 -17.22 1.12
C ALA A 143 -10.51 -17.00 2.53
N VAL A 144 -9.41 -17.68 2.87
CA VAL A 144 -8.76 -17.57 4.18
C VAL A 144 -7.49 -16.72 4.06
N ILE A 145 -7.67 -15.40 4.13
CA ILE A 145 -6.60 -14.43 3.88
C ILE A 145 -5.61 -14.40 5.04
N PHE A 146 -6.12 -14.30 6.26
CA PHE A 146 -5.34 -14.26 7.49
C PHE A 146 -5.65 -15.52 8.27
N ASP A 147 -5.09 -16.65 7.84
CA ASP A 147 -5.07 -17.83 8.69
C ASP A 147 -4.36 -17.49 10.00
N ALA A 148 -4.99 -17.82 11.12
CA ALA A 148 -4.38 -17.77 12.44
C ALA A 148 -3.34 -18.91 12.65
N GLY A 149 -2.75 -19.42 11.56
CA GLY A 149 -2.01 -20.68 11.53
C GLY A 149 -0.81 -20.74 12.48
N LYS A 150 -1.02 -21.40 13.62
CA LYS A 150 -0.06 -22.28 14.31
C LYS A 150 1.27 -21.66 14.77
N ALA A 151 1.21 -20.70 15.68
CA ALA A 151 2.37 -20.26 16.48
C ALA A 151 2.52 -21.02 17.82
N ALA A 152 1.83 -22.16 18.01
CA ALA A 152 1.92 -22.97 19.23
C ALA A 152 1.70 -24.46 18.92
N SER A 153 2.72 -25.16 18.43
CA SER A 153 2.77 -26.63 18.57
C SER A 153 4.18 -27.24 18.63
N ASP A 154 5.25 -26.45 18.51
CA ASP A 154 6.62 -27.02 18.40
C ASP A 154 7.49 -26.64 19.62
N ALA A 155 6.86 -26.41 20.77
CA ALA A 155 7.52 -26.26 22.06
C ALA A 155 7.04 -27.32 23.06
N THR A 156 6.93 -28.59 22.64
CA THR A 156 6.98 -29.76 23.53
C THR A 156 7.13 -31.06 22.71
N ASN A 157 8.36 -31.50 22.50
CA ASN A 157 8.84 -32.85 22.85
C ASN A 157 10.35 -32.91 22.70
#